data_AF-A0A965IWP0-F1
#
_entry.id   AF-A0A965IWP0-F1
#
_cell.length_a   1.000
_cell.length_b   1.000
_cell.length_c   1.000
_cell.angle_alpha   90.00
_cell.angle_beta   90.00
_cell.angle_gamma   90.00
#
_symmetry.space_group_name_H-M   'P 1'
#
loop_
_entity.id
_entity.type
_entity.pdbx_description
1 polymer ?
#
loop_
_entity_poly.entity_id
_entity_poly.type
_entity_poly.pdbx_seq_one_letter_code
_entity_poly.pdbx_strand_id
1 'polypeptide(L)'
;GVVPGLIRRNETKAGRRLIVFARISDRPGGLAGLLALFAQNGANLVEVEHVREGVDLHVRETGVQAVLEVRSAEHADAVIAAARAAGYGIERIETR
;
A
#
# COMPACT_ATOMS: atom_id res chain seq x y z
N GLY A 1 13.26 13.57 -21.62
CA GLY A 1 12.37 13.89 -20.50
C GLY A 1 13.02 13.36 -19.23
N VAL A 2 13.13 14.18 -18.20
CA VAL A 2 13.86 13.87 -16.97
C VAL A 2 13.29 12.59 -16.35
N VAL A 3 14.18 11.64 -16.08
CA VAL A 3 13.89 10.23 -15.87
C VAL A 3 13.05 10.01 -14.58
N PRO A 4 11.86 9.37 -14.66
CA PRO A 4 11.03 9.04 -13.49
C PRO A 4 11.77 8.27 -12.39
N GLY A 5 12.84 7.55 -12.75
CA GLY A 5 13.69 6.80 -11.82
C GLY A 5 14.56 7.65 -10.89
N LEU A 6 14.79 8.94 -11.18
CA LEU A 6 15.66 9.79 -10.36
C LEU A 6 14.95 10.37 -9.12
N ILE A 7 13.62 10.47 -9.15
CA ILE A 7 12.82 10.90 -7.99
C ILE A 7 12.76 9.76 -6.96
N ARG A 8 12.58 8.50 -7.42
CA ARG A 8 12.50 7.32 -6.53
C ARG A 8 13.75 7.12 -5.65
N ARG A 9 14.93 7.59 -6.09
CA ARG A 9 16.22 7.34 -5.40
C ARG A 9 16.66 8.44 -4.44
N ASN A 10 16.11 9.66 -4.54
CA ASN A 10 16.57 10.81 -3.76
C ASN A 10 15.68 11.13 -2.54
N GLU A 11 14.55 10.45 -2.39
CA GLU A 11 13.64 10.61 -1.24
C GLU A 11 13.91 9.57 -0.13
N THR A 12 15.14 9.07 -0.04
CA THR A 12 15.64 8.27 1.10
C THR A 12 15.82 9.10 2.37
N LYS A 13 15.25 10.31 2.44
CA LYS A 13 15.37 11.26 3.56
C LYS A 13 14.06 11.33 4.36
N ALA A 14 13.70 10.23 5.03
CA ALA A 14 12.95 10.23 6.30
C ALA A 14 12.56 8.82 6.80
N GLY A 15 13.18 7.72 6.35
CA GLY A 15 13.14 6.42 7.06
C GLY A 15 11.76 5.81 7.40
N ARG A 16 10.65 6.26 6.79
CA ARG A 16 9.29 5.85 7.19
C ARG A 16 8.37 5.64 5.97
N ARG A 17 8.88 4.95 4.95
CA ARG A 17 8.04 4.42 3.88
C ARG A 17 7.56 3.02 4.25
N LEU A 18 6.25 2.81 4.10
CA LEU A 18 5.61 1.52 4.22
C LEU A 18 5.15 1.11 2.82
N ILE A 19 5.71 0.03 2.29
CA ILE A 19 5.25 -0.58 1.05
C ILE A 19 4.40 -1.79 1.41
N VAL A 20 3.18 -1.84 0.88
CA VAL A 20 2.25 -2.94 1.12
C VAL A 20 1.70 -3.51 -0.18
N PHE A 21 1.46 -4.81 -0.17
CA PHE A 21 0.59 -5.47 -1.11
C PHE A 21 -0.73 -5.79 -0.42
N ALA A 22 -1.85 -5.37 -0.99
CA ALA A 22 -3.18 -5.64 -0.48
C ALA A 22 -4.04 -6.32 -1.55
N ARG A 23 -4.78 -7.35 -1.16
CA ARG A 23 -5.86 -7.94 -1.95
C ARG A 23 -7.16 -7.19 -1.62
N ILE A 24 -7.82 -6.68 -2.65
CA ILE A 24 -9.12 -6.00 -2.53
C ILE A 24 -10.18 -6.69 -3.38
N SER A 25 -11.45 -6.46 -3.06
CA SER A 25 -12.56 -6.88 -3.93
C SER A 25 -12.46 -6.21 -5.30
N ASP A 26 -12.74 -7.00 -6.34
CA ASP A 26 -12.90 -6.55 -7.74
C ASP A 26 -14.15 -5.68 -8.01
N ARG A 27 -14.99 -5.44 -7.00
CA ARG A 27 -16.19 -4.61 -7.13
C ARG A 27 -15.88 -3.12 -7.05
N PRO A 28 -16.72 -2.26 -7.65
CA PRO A 28 -16.62 -0.81 -7.49
C PRO A 28 -16.52 -0.41 -6.02
N GLY A 29 -15.55 0.45 -5.70
CA GLY A 29 -15.32 0.95 -4.34
C GLY A 29 -14.28 0.19 -3.51
N GLY A 30 -13.79 -0.97 -3.97
CA GLY A 30 -12.78 -1.75 -3.23
C GLY A 30 -11.51 -0.96 -2.90
N LEU A 31 -10.94 -0.27 -3.90
CA LEU A 31 -9.77 0.59 -3.70
C LEU A 31 -10.10 1.81 -2.84
N ALA A 32 -11.25 2.45 -3.07
CA ALA A 32 -11.66 3.62 -2.30
C ALA A 32 -11.79 3.30 -0.80
N GLY A 33 -12.34 2.13 -0.44
CA GLY A 33 -12.42 1.66 0.94
C GLY A 33 -11.05 1.47 1.56
N LEU A 34 -10.11 0.84 0.84
CA LEU A 34 -8.74 0.64 1.31
C LEU A 34 -8.02 1.98 1.55
N LEU A 35 -8.12 2.91 0.61
CA LEU A 35 -7.50 4.23 0.73
C LEU A 35 -8.12 5.07 1.86
N ALA A 36 -9.44 4.98 2.03
CA ALA A 36 -10.13 5.63 3.14
C ALA A 36 -9.65 5.07 4.49
N LEU A 37 -9.41 3.76 4.59
CA LEU A 37 -8.86 3.15 5.80
C LEU A 37 -7.45 3.66 6.11
N PHE A 38 -6.57 3.75 5.10
CA PHE A 38 -5.23 4.30 5.30
C PHE A 38 -5.26 5.76 5.78
N ALA A 39 -6.12 6.59 5.17
CA ALA A 39 -6.30 7.97 5.57
C ALA A 39 -6.82 8.11 7.02
N GLN A 40 -7.82 7.29 7.41
CA GLN A 40 -8.34 7.25 8.78
C GLN A 40 -7.29 6.84 9.81
N ASN A 41 -6.31 6.03 9.41
CA ASN A 41 -5.19 5.63 10.25
C ASN A 41 -3.98 6.56 10.11
N GLY A 42 -4.12 7.73 9.47
CA GLY A 42 -3.06 8.74 9.40
C GLY A 42 -1.87 8.36 8.51
N ALA A 43 -2.03 7.40 7.60
CA ALA A 43 -1.02 7.06 6.60
C ALA A 43 -1.23 7.91 5.33
N ASN A 44 -0.17 8.59 4.88
CA ASN A 44 -0.21 9.40 3.66
C ASN A 44 0.07 8.52 2.43
N LEU A 45 -0.76 8.60 1.40
CA LEU A 45 -0.57 7.84 0.16
C LEU A 45 0.43 8.55 -0.75
N VAL A 46 1.49 7.85 -1.14
CA VAL A 46 2.50 8.35 -2.10
C VAL A 46 2.23 7.79 -3.51
N GLU A 47 2.00 6.48 -3.60
CA GLU A 47 1.85 5.77 -4.87
C GLU A 47 0.88 4.60 -4.69
N VAL A 48 0.07 4.33 -5.72
CA VAL A 48 -0.79 3.15 -5.77
C VAL A 48 -0.79 2.57 -7.18
N GLU A 49 -0.56 1.26 -7.29
CA GLU A 49 -0.48 0.54 -8.55
C GLU A 49 -1.33 -0.73 -8.49
N HIS A 50 -2.06 -1.02 -9.57
CA HIS A 50 -2.73 -2.30 -9.74
C HIS A 50 -1.74 -3.36 -10.21
N VAL A 51 -1.70 -4.51 -9.52
CA VAL A 51 -0.88 -5.66 -9.89
C VAL A 51 -1.79 -6.72 -10.49
N ARG A 52 -1.58 -7.02 -11.78
CA ARG A 52 -2.41 -7.97 -12.55
C ARG A 52 -1.67 -9.24 -12.97
N GLU A 53 -0.34 -9.25 -12.90
CA GLU A 53 0.50 -10.35 -13.38
C GLU A 53 1.34 -10.92 -12.22
N GLY A 54 1.50 -12.25 -12.17
CA GLY A 54 2.41 -12.91 -11.24
C GLY A 54 1.92 -13.10 -9.79
N VAL A 55 0.63 -12.89 -9.51
CA VAL A 55 0.02 -13.14 -8.19
C VAL A 55 -1.12 -14.15 -8.33
N ASP A 56 -1.13 -15.18 -7.49
CA ASP A 56 -2.27 -16.10 -7.37
C ASP A 56 -3.43 -15.35 -6.68
N LEU A 57 -4.32 -14.79 -7.50
CA LEU A 57 -5.51 -14.03 -7.09
C LEU A 57 -6.73 -14.86 -7.44
N HIS A 58 -7.68 -14.99 -6.51
CA HIS A 58 -8.97 -15.57 -6.86
C HIS A 58 -9.64 -14.69 -7.93
N VAL A 59 -10.52 -15.28 -8.75
CA VAL A 59 -11.21 -14.64 -9.90
C VAL A 59 -11.95 -13.32 -9.55
N ARG A 60 -12.10 -12.96 -8.27
CA ARG A 60 -12.76 -11.74 -7.78
C ARG A 60 -11.88 -10.82 -6.92
N GLU A 61 -10.57 -11.00 -6.96
CA GLU A 61 -9.62 -10.19 -6.20
C GLU A 61 -8.72 -9.39 -7.12
N THR A 62 -8.43 -8.15 -6.74
CA THR A 62 -7.42 -7.31 -7.40
C THR A 62 -6.26 -7.10 -6.44
N GLY A 63 -5.04 -7.34 -6.92
CA GLY A 63 -3.81 -6.99 -6.20
C GLY A 63 -3.53 -5.51 -6.32
N VAL A 64 -3.23 -4.86 -5.20
CA VAL A 64 -2.84 -3.45 -5.15
C VAL A 64 -1.52 -3.35 -4.40
N GLN A 65 -0.54 -2.68 -5.02
CA GLN A 65 0.63 -2.23 -4.30
C GLN A 65 0.43 -0.76 -3.92
N ALA A 66 0.68 -0.43 -2.66
CA ALA A 66 0.65 0.95 -2.20
C ALA A 66 1.95 1.31 -1.48
N VAL A 67 2.43 2.53 -1.74
CA VAL A 67 3.52 3.16 -1.02
C VAL A 67 2.92 4.24 -0.13
N LEU A 68 3.13 4.09 1.17
CA LEU A 68 2.61 4.98 2.20
C LEU A 68 3.77 5.65 2.93
N GLU A 69 3.58 6.90 3.33
CA GLU A 69 4.37 7.55 4.36
C GLU A 69 3.70 7.38 5.71
N VAL A 70 4.49 6.93 6.68
CA VAL A 70 4.07 6.73 8.07
C VAL A 70 4.95 7.55 9.00
N ARG A 71 4.53 7.72 10.25
CA ARG A 71 5.29 8.52 11.24
C ARG A 71 6.29 7.70 12.07
N SER A 72 6.21 6.37 12.07
CA SER A 72 7.15 5.48 12.75
C SER A 72 6.94 4.02 12.30
N ALA A 73 7.76 3.09 12.80
CA ALA A 73 7.57 1.66 12.60
C ALA A 73 6.29 1.16 13.28
N GLU A 74 6.04 1.59 14.52
CA GLU A 74 4.84 1.22 15.29
C GLU A 74 3.57 1.72 14.60
N HIS A 75 3.64 2.90 13.97
CA HIS A 75 2.55 3.40 13.15
C HIS A 75 2.31 2.55 11.90
N ALA A 76 3.38 2.06 11.26
CA ALA A 76 3.26 1.13 10.14
C ALA A 76 2.51 -0.14 10.56
N ASP A 77 2.88 -0.70 11.71
CA ASP A 77 2.26 -1.91 12.25
C ASP A 77 0.79 -1.67 12.62
N ALA A 78 0.47 -0.51 13.19
CA ALA A 78 -0.90 -0.10 13.49
C ALA A 78 -1.77 0.00 12.22
N VAL A 79 -1.24 0.61 11.15
CA VAL A 79 -1.94 0.72 9.85
C VAL A 79 -2.20 -0.66 9.25
N ILE A 80 -1.21 -1.56 9.28
CA ILE A 80 -1.35 -2.94 8.79
C ILE A 80 -2.38 -3.70 9.63
N ALA A 81 -2.33 -3.57 10.96
CA ALA A 81 -3.27 -4.21 11.87
C ALA A 81 -4.71 -3.74 11.62
N ALA A 82 -4.93 -2.44 11.43
CA ALA A 82 -6.24 -1.88 11.11
C ALA A 82 -6.79 -2.42 9.78
N ALA A 83 -5.94 -2.50 8.75
CA ALA A 83 -6.33 -3.07 7.46
C ALA A 83 -6.69 -4.57 7.57
N ARG A 84 -5.92 -5.35 8.33
CA ARG A 84 -6.26 -6.77 8.62
C ARG A 84 -7.56 -6.91 9.39
N ALA A 85 -7.78 -6.07 10.41
CA ALA A 85 -9.02 -6.06 11.19
C ALA A 85 -10.26 -5.71 10.35
N ALA A 86 -10.08 -4.89 9.30
CA ALA A 86 -11.12 -4.59 8.32
C ALA A 86 -11.30 -5.67 7.25
N GLY A 87 -10.55 -6.78 7.32
CA GLY A 87 -10.67 -7.93 6.43
C GLY A 87 -9.82 -7.86 5.16
N TYR A 88 -8.90 -6.90 5.05
CA TYR A 88 -7.98 -6.85 3.90
C TYR A 88 -6.84 -7.87 4.05
N GLY A 89 -6.61 -8.66 2.99
CA GLY A 89 -5.42 -9.49 2.86
C GLY A 89 -4.20 -8.64 2.52
N ILE A 90 -3.56 -8.07 3.54
CA ILE A 90 -2.46 -7.10 3.41
C ILE A 90 -1.14 -7.62 3.98
N GLU A 91 -0.08 -7.43 3.20
CA GLU A 91 1.28 -7.88 3.48
C GLU A 91 2.26 -6.72 3.27
N ARG A 92 3.27 -6.61 4.14
CA ARG A 92 4.34 -5.64 3.99
C ARG A 92 5.38 -6.18 3.02
N ILE A 93 5.81 -5.36 2.06
CA ILE A 93 6.90 -5.71 1.14
C ILE A 93 8.21 -5.20 1.74
N GLU A 94 9.14 -6.11 2.00
CA GLU A 94 10.50 -5.74 2.41
C GLU A 94 11.27 -5.25 1.19
N THR A 95 11.79 -4.02 1.26
CA THR A 95 12.70 -3.50 0.23
C THR A 95 14.10 -3.99 0.58
N ARG A 96 14.61 -4.98 -0.16
CA ARG A 96 16.03 -5.38 -0.09
C ARG A 96 16.93 -4.30 -0.68
#